data_AF-A0AAN6RQA9-F1
#
_entry.id   AF-A0AAN6RQA9-F1
#
_cell.length_a   1.000
_cell.length_b   1.000
_cell.length_c   1.000
_cell.angle_alpha   90.00
_cell.angle_beta   90.00
_cell.angle_gamma   90.00
#
_symmetry.space_group_name_H-M   'P 1'
#
loop_
_entity.id
_entity.type
_entity.pdbx_description
1 polymer ?
#
loop_
_entity_poly.entity_id
_entity_poly.type
_entity_poly.pdbx_seq_one_letter_code
_entity_poly.pdbx_strand_id
1 'polypeptide(L)'
;MPYQKGVELRIRRHVPPEPFYNGHGRCPRSHVGLNHDLEFPLEADPVEFALKFPPLETEPPDEEEHTFTITGVKTLRRFHIDGGGAHILVGYFDGDETAICDDGIDCMMLADADYATEAWAYEIMQPVEGVAAKLVPEYFGAWTFALDTNHPGRQRWVRMILLELLARETILDKIRKATDDNKVQQDLLPDEKTRLRLLRDTLDAERSIWWDAEVLHVDLSPRNVMVEPDGRFDFNQAELFRFQLRPHSKHREDADPLPKSPIERYWPYSPGGGTFTYRYEPWADWVPPGWLEDGERMAEWLLKTWKDVTPGKYLPLTNHFLNHSAHAERSKKLQATLEKLGRKPAHELADMD
;
A
#
# COMPACT_ATOMS: atom_id res chain seq x y z
N MET A 1 -2.60 -26.73 13.04
CA MET A 1 -2.76 -25.35 12.49
C MET A 1 -4.17 -25.23 11.94
N PRO A 2 -4.95 -24.19 12.29
CA PRO A 2 -6.36 -24.08 11.92
C PRO A 2 -6.59 -23.74 10.43
N TYR A 3 -5.53 -23.38 9.70
CA TYR A 3 -5.60 -22.93 8.32
C TYR A 3 -5.03 -23.98 7.36
N GLN A 4 -5.73 -25.10 7.24
CA GLN A 4 -5.32 -26.21 6.37
C GLN A 4 -6.35 -26.43 5.27
N LYS A 5 -5.87 -26.91 4.12
CA LYS A 5 -6.75 -27.33 3.03
C LYS A 5 -7.78 -28.35 3.55
N GLY A 6 -9.04 -28.13 3.23
CA GLY A 6 -10.18 -28.94 3.66
C GLY A 6 -10.80 -28.50 4.99
N VAL A 7 -10.19 -27.55 5.72
CA VAL A 7 -10.82 -26.97 6.91
C VAL A 7 -11.97 -26.07 6.48
N GLU A 8 -13.09 -26.22 7.18
CA GLU A 8 -14.26 -25.36 7.07
C GLU A 8 -14.28 -24.38 8.24
N LEU A 9 -14.40 -23.09 7.92
CA LEU A 9 -14.55 -22.01 8.88
C LEU A 9 -16.00 -21.53 8.85
N ARG A 10 -16.57 -21.32 10.04
CA ARG A 10 -17.88 -20.67 10.19
C ARG A 10 -17.63 -19.17 10.31
N ILE A 11 -17.86 -18.45 9.23
CA ILE A 11 -17.56 -17.02 9.12
C ILE A 11 -18.83 -16.19 9.16
N ARG A 12 -18.77 -15.02 9.79
CA ARG A 12 -19.83 -14.00 9.77
C ARG A 12 -19.28 -12.71 9.19
N ARG A 13 -20.08 -12.02 8.37
CA ARG A 13 -19.71 -10.69 7.89
C ARG A 13 -19.75 -9.72 9.07
N HIS A 14 -18.87 -8.72 9.08
CA HIS A 14 -18.95 -7.62 10.03
C HIS A 14 -18.53 -6.31 9.38
N VAL A 15 -18.78 -5.21 10.09
CA VAL A 15 -18.25 -3.89 9.74
C VAL A 15 -16.88 -3.75 10.40
N PRO A 16 -15.80 -3.43 9.65
CA PRO A 16 -14.50 -3.18 10.26
C PRO A 16 -14.57 -1.94 11.16
N PRO A 17 -13.83 -1.89 12.27
CA PRO A 17 -13.76 -0.67 13.07
C PRO A 17 -13.21 0.48 12.21
N GLU A 18 -13.57 1.72 12.54
CA GLU A 18 -12.97 2.88 11.86
C GLU A 18 -11.43 2.86 11.99
N PRO A 19 -10.69 3.30 10.96
CA PRO A 19 -9.23 3.36 11.02
C PRO A 19 -8.77 4.25 12.18
N PHE A 20 -7.74 3.79 12.88
CA PHE A 20 -7.08 4.50 13.97
C PHE A 20 -5.57 4.34 13.83
N TYR A 21 -4.79 5.11 14.60
CA TYR A 21 -3.32 5.14 14.51
C TYR A 21 -2.79 5.81 13.21
N ASN A 22 -1.51 6.19 13.15
CA ASN A 22 -0.89 6.89 12.00
C ASN A 22 -1.66 8.11 11.46
N GLY A 23 -2.14 8.98 12.36
CA GLY A 23 -2.85 10.22 11.99
C GLY A 23 -4.36 10.06 11.75
N HIS A 24 -4.88 8.84 11.86
CA HIS A 24 -6.31 8.57 11.97
C HIS A 24 -6.82 8.78 13.41
N GLY A 25 -8.12 8.52 13.62
CA GLY A 25 -8.82 8.73 14.88
C GLY A 25 -8.19 8.06 16.11
N ARG A 26 -8.77 8.34 17.28
CA ARG A 26 -8.30 7.78 18.55
C ARG A 26 -8.47 6.26 18.55
N CYS A 27 -7.44 5.53 18.98
CA CYS A 27 -7.54 4.09 19.19
C CYS A 27 -8.71 3.79 20.16
N PRO A 28 -9.67 2.93 19.77
CA PRO A 28 -10.78 2.57 20.64
C PRO A 28 -10.41 1.54 21.71
N ARG A 29 -9.21 0.93 21.63
CA ARG A 29 -8.69 0.06 22.69
C ARG A 29 -8.29 0.90 23.90
N SER A 30 -8.56 0.38 25.10
CA SER A 30 -7.94 0.89 26.32
C SER A 30 -6.44 0.82 26.17
N HIS A 31 -5.74 1.89 26.54
CA HIS A 31 -4.28 1.92 26.44
C HIS A 31 -3.70 0.82 27.35
N VAL A 32 -3.07 -0.17 26.75
CA VAL A 32 -2.24 -1.13 27.46
C VAL A 32 -0.92 -0.41 27.71
N GLY A 33 -0.77 0.20 28.89
CA GLY A 33 0.45 0.93 29.23
C GLY A 33 1.63 -0.03 29.30
N LEU A 34 2.50 -0.03 28.29
CA LEU A 34 3.76 -0.77 28.31
C LEU A 34 4.84 -0.07 29.15
N ASN A 35 4.48 1.00 29.86
CA ASN A 35 5.31 1.56 30.91
C ASN A 35 5.63 0.45 31.92
N HIS A 36 6.92 0.33 32.24
CA HIS A 36 7.60 -0.62 33.13
C HIS A 36 6.96 -0.94 34.49
N ASP A 37 5.80 -0.38 34.82
CA ASP A 37 5.07 -0.54 36.07
C ASP A 37 3.92 -1.57 36.00
N LEU A 38 3.57 -2.10 34.83
CA LEU A 38 2.68 -3.26 34.75
C LEU A 38 3.51 -4.55 34.87
N GLU A 39 3.16 -5.38 35.86
CA GLU A 39 3.64 -6.75 36.12
C GLU A 39 3.35 -7.73 34.97
N PHE A 40 3.43 -7.30 33.71
CA PHE A 40 3.41 -8.22 32.59
C PHE A 40 4.84 -8.70 32.36
N PRO A 41 5.15 -9.97 32.65
CA PRO A 41 6.46 -10.49 32.34
C PRO A 41 6.70 -10.33 30.83
N LEU A 42 7.92 -9.92 30.47
CA LEU A 42 8.42 -9.88 29.08
C LEU A 42 8.40 -11.26 28.39
N GLU A 43 7.95 -12.30 29.09
CA GLU A 43 7.85 -13.69 28.65
C GLU A 43 6.39 -14.20 28.62
N ALA A 44 5.40 -13.30 28.63
CA ALA A 44 4.00 -13.71 28.60
C ALA A 44 3.67 -14.49 27.31
N ASP A 45 2.92 -15.59 27.46
CA ASP A 45 2.39 -16.37 26.34
C ASP A 45 1.58 -15.45 25.40
N PRO A 46 1.92 -15.36 24.11
CA PRO A 46 1.20 -14.56 23.14
C PRO A 46 -0.29 -14.89 23.05
N VAL A 47 -0.68 -16.15 23.29
CA VAL A 47 -2.10 -16.55 23.33
C VAL A 47 -2.78 -15.97 24.57
N GLU A 48 -2.14 -16.06 25.73
CA GLU A 48 -2.64 -15.47 26.97
C GLU A 48 -2.75 -13.93 26.84
N PHE A 49 -1.76 -13.27 26.23
CA PHE A 49 -1.81 -11.84 25.94
C PHE A 49 -3.01 -11.50 25.04
N ALA A 50 -3.18 -12.22 23.93
CA ALA A 50 -4.30 -12.01 23.02
C ALA A 50 -5.67 -12.31 23.67
N LEU A 51 -5.74 -13.26 24.60
CA LEU A 51 -6.97 -13.55 25.35
C LEU A 51 -7.28 -12.49 26.41
N LYS A 52 -6.26 -11.84 26.99
CA LYS A 52 -6.44 -10.76 27.97
C LYS A 52 -6.73 -9.42 27.30
N PHE A 53 -6.16 -9.20 26.13
CA PHE A 53 -6.30 -7.99 25.32
C PHE A 53 -6.83 -8.36 23.92
N PRO A 54 -8.08 -8.87 23.83
CA PRO A 54 -8.63 -9.33 22.57
C PRO A 54 -8.60 -8.23 21.50
N PRO A 55 -8.57 -8.60 20.20
CA PRO A 55 -8.89 -7.66 19.12
C PRO A 55 -10.16 -6.87 19.47
N LEU A 56 -10.27 -5.62 19.00
CA LEU A 56 -11.45 -4.79 19.26
C LEU A 56 -12.74 -5.60 19.08
N GLU A 57 -13.45 -5.89 20.17
CA GLU A 57 -14.65 -6.73 20.07
C GLU A 57 -15.80 -5.88 19.51
N THR A 58 -16.21 -6.21 18.29
CA THR A 58 -17.64 -6.27 18.01
C THR A 58 -18.06 -7.64 18.53
N GLU A 59 -19.06 -7.71 19.41
CA GLU A 59 -19.76 -8.98 19.68
C GLU A 59 -20.00 -9.71 18.35
N PRO A 60 -19.99 -11.06 18.32
CA PRO A 60 -20.22 -11.79 17.08
C PRO A 60 -21.46 -11.22 16.41
N PRO A 61 -21.33 -10.69 15.18
CA PRO A 61 -22.44 -10.00 14.55
C PRO A 61 -23.63 -10.94 14.52
N ASP A 62 -24.85 -10.43 14.74
CA ASP A 62 -26.10 -11.18 14.53
C ASP A 62 -26.36 -11.48 13.04
N GLU A 63 -25.33 -11.41 12.20
CA GLU A 63 -25.32 -11.68 10.78
C GLU A 63 -25.39 -13.19 10.49
N GLU A 64 -25.82 -13.51 9.27
CA GLU A 64 -25.89 -14.88 8.78
C GLU A 64 -24.49 -15.56 8.84
N GLU A 65 -24.47 -16.79 9.33
CA GLU A 65 -23.25 -17.59 9.39
C GLU A 65 -23.06 -18.35 8.09
N HIS A 66 -21.90 -18.16 7.46
CA HIS A 66 -21.52 -18.82 6.21
C HIS A 66 -20.42 -19.86 6.47
N THR A 67 -20.38 -20.89 5.63
CA THR A 67 -19.25 -21.84 5.60
C THR A 67 -18.24 -21.38 4.57
N PHE A 68 -17.00 -21.16 5.00
CA PHE A 68 -15.85 -20.91 4.16
C PHE A 68 -14.90 -22.10 4.18
N THR A 69 -14.76 -22.78 3.05
CA THR A 69 -13.88 -23.94 2.92
C THR A 69 -12.53 -23.52 2.37
N ILE A 70 -11.45 -23.83 3.09
CA ILE A 70 -10.08 -23.60 2.61
C ILE A 70 -9.77 -24.64 1.53
N THR A 71 -9.87 -24.27 0.27
CA THR A 71 -9.64 -25.21 -0.86
C THR A 71 -8.16 -25.38 -1.21
N GLY A 72 -7.31 -24.47 -0.75
CA GLY A 72 -5.93 -24.41 -1.20
C GLY A 72 -5.05 -23.59 -0.29
N VAL A 73 -3.91 -24.22 0.00
CA VAL A 73 -2.67 -23.71 0.59
C VAL A 73 -1.83 -22.79 -0.30
N LYS A 74 -2.22 -21.57 -0.68
CA LYS A 74 -1.27 -20.70 -1.40
C LYS A 74 -0.43 -19.92 -0.41
N THR A 75 0.72 -20.47 -0.03
CA THR A 75 1.79 -19.70 0.61
C THR A 75 2.26 -18.66 -0.39
N LEU A 76 1.63 -17.49 -0.40
CA LEU A 76 2.11 -16.34 -1.14
C LEU A 76 2.79 -15.44 -0.12
N ARG A 77 4.13 -15.55 -0.14
CA ARG A 77 5.10 -14.56 0.34
C ARG A 77 5.33 -14.55 1.86
N ARG A 78 6.59 -14.80 2.22
CA ARG A 78 7.20 -14.14 3.37
C ARG A 78 7.30 -12.66 3.00
N PHE A 79 6.35 -11.87 3.49
CA PHE A 79 6.48 -10.42 3.46
C PHE A 79 7.53 -10.06 4.52
N HIS A 80 8.63 -9.49 4.03
CA HIS A 80 9.84 -9.04 4.72
C HIS A 80 11.01 -10.00 5.00
N ILE A 81 12.19 -9.36 4.92
CA ILE A 81 13.47 -9.75 5.54
C ILE A 81 13.41 -9.51 7.07
N ASP A 82 12.50 -8.68 7.57
CA ASP A 82 12.15 -8.49 9.00
C ASP A 82 10.61 -8.35 9.18
N GLY A 83 9.93 -9.44 9.56
CA GLY A 83 8.49 -9.70 9.39
C GLY A 83 7.46 -8.64 9.84
N GLY A 84 6.33 -8.58 9.12
CA GLY A 84 5.09 -7.91 9.57
C GLY A 84 4.23 -7.37 8.42
N GLY A 85 3.33 -8.19 7.87
CA GLY A 85 2.30 -7.78 6.91
C GLY A 85 1.15 -8.80 6.92
N ALA A 86 -0.04 -8.41 6.43
CA ALA A 86 -1.23 -9.26 6.46
C ALA A 86 -0.95 -10.66 5.86
N HIS A 87 -1.19 -11.70 6.66
CA HIS A 87 -0.96 -13.07 6.24
C HIS A 87 -2.09 -13.57 5.33
N ILE A 88 -1.81 -13.87 4.07
CA ILE A 88 -2.50 -14.97 3.38
C ILE A 88 -1.89 -16.26 3.95
N LEU A 89 -2.56 -16.86 4.93
CA LEU A 89 -2.01 -17.93 5.76
C LEU A 89 -1.58 -19.18 4.96
N VAL A 90 -0.28 -19.50 5.02
CA VAL A 90 0.24 -20.78 5.57
C VAL A 90 1.32 -20.40 6.56
N GLY A 91 1.08 -20.66 7.85
CA GLY A 91 1.95 -20.19 8.93
C GLY A 91 3.26 -20.96 9.10
N TYR A 92 4.11 -20.42 9.99
CA TYR A 92 4.58 -21.10 11.21
C TYR A 92 4.48 -20.10 12.37
N PHE A 93 4.02 -20.59 13.52
CA PHE A 93 4.28 -20.07 14.87
C PHE A 93 5.04 -21.22 15.57
N ASP A 94 6.03 -20.88 16.39
CA ASP A 94 7.14 -21.71 16.93
C ASP A 94 8.46 -21.59 16.12
N GLY A 95 9.35 -20.75 16.63
CA GLY A 95 10.72 -20.57 16.14
C GLY A 95 11.41 -19.30 16.65
N ASP A 96 10.68 -18.36 17.21
CA ASP A 96 11.22 -17.19 17.90
C ASP A 96 10.58 -17.12 19.29
N GLU A 97 11.33 -17.48 20.33
CA GLU A 97 10.85 -17.55 21.72
C GLU A 97 10.65 -16.16 22.34
N THR A 98 10.90 -15.07 21.59
CA THR A 98 10.79 -13.70 22.09
C THR A 98 10.17 -12.76 21.06
N ALA A 99 8.93 -13.00 20.65
CA ALA A 99 8.15 -12.00 19.90
C ALA A 99 7.15 -11.29 20.83
N ILE A 100 7.67 -10.55 21.81
CA ILE A 100 6.92 -9.43 22.38
C ILE A 100 7.44 -8.17 21.69
N CYS A 101 6.61 -7.65 20.78
CA CYS A 101 6.61 -6.25 20.33
C CYS A 101 8.00 -5.65 20.04
N ASP A 102 8.40 -5.62 18.76
CA ASP A 102 9.43 -4.68 18.32
C ASP A 102 8.97 -3.27 18.76
N ASP A 103 9.81 -2.57 19.52
CA ASP A 103 9.59 -1.22 20.06
C ASP A 103 8.55 -1.01 21.19
N GLY A 104 8.05 -2.05 21.86
CA GLY A 104 7.16 -1.85 23.03
C GLY A 104 5.82 -1.19 22.66
N ILE A 105 5.28 -1.54 21.50
CA ILE A 105 3.94 -1.15 21.04
C ILE A 105 3.00 -2.36 21.12
N ASP A 106 1.77 -2.17 21.61
CA ASP A 106 0.74 -3.24 21.64
C ASP A 106 0.52 -3.82 20.24
N CYS A 107 1.03 -5.02 19.99
CA CYS A 107 0.95 -5.68 18.69
C CYS A 107 -0.49 -6.01 18.27
N MET A 108 -1.40 -6.20 19.24
CA MET A 108 -2.82 -6.42 18.96
C MET A 108 -3.48 -5.12 18.52
N MET A 109 -3.06 -3.98 19.08
CA MET A 109 -3.49 -2.66 18.61
C MET A 109 -3.01 -2.41 17.17
N LEU A 110 -1.74 -2.69 16.85
CA LEU A 110 -1.22 -2.52 15.50
C LEU A 110 -1.93 -3.44 14.50
N ALA A 111 -2.11 -4.72 14.84
CA ALA A 111 -2.84 -5.65 13.98
C ALA A 111 -4.29 -5.20 13.73
N ASP A 112 -4.97 -4.65 14.74
CA ASP A 112 -6.31 -4.08 14.56
C ASP A 112 -6.29 -2.80 13.72
N ALA A 113 -5.26 -1.95 13.86
CA ALA A 113 -5.12 -0.72 13.08
C ALA A 113 -4.87 -1.02 11.60
N ASP A 114 -3.95 -1.94 11.31
CA ASP A 114 -3.63 -2.39 9.95
C ASP A 114 -4.86 -3.03 9.31
N TYR A 115 -5.52 -3.94 10.02
CA TYR A 115 -6.77 -4.57 9.56
C TYR A 115 -7.86 -3.53 9.26
N ALA A 116 -8.09 -2.58 10.18
CA ALA A 116 -9.10 -1.54 10.00
C ALA A 116 -8.80 -0.68 8.77
N THR A 117 -7.55 -0.26 8.64
CA THR A 117 -7.07 0.59 7.56
C THR A 117 -7.21 -0.12 6.22
N GLU A 118 -6.74 -1.36 6.11
CA GLU A 118 -6.80 -2.13 4.86
C GLU A 118 -8.25 -2.43 4.46
N ALA A 119 -9.08 -2.89 5.40
CA ALA A 119 -10.49 -3.18 5.12
C ALA A 119 -11.24 -1.94 4.64
N TRP A 120 -11.04 -0.78 5.29
CA TRP A 120 -11.64 0.47 4.87
C TRP A 120 -11.09 1.01 3.56
N ALA A 121 -9.80 0.79 3.26
CA ALA A 121 -9.23 1.13 1.96
C ALA A 121 -10.02 0.43 0.86
N TYR A 122 -10.23 -0.89 0.99
CA TYR A 122 -11.02 -1.65 0.03
C TYR A 122 -12.47 -1.18 -0.06
N GLU A 123 -13.16 -0.96 1.07
CA GLU A 123 -14.54 -0.42 1.08
C GLU A 123 -14.65 0.93 0.35
N ILE A 124 -13.70 1.85 0.59
CA ILE A 124 -13.70 3.18 -0.05
C ILE A 124 -13.40 3.09 -1.55
N MET A 125 -12.58 2.13 -1.97
CA MET A 125 -12.19 1.99 -3.36
C MET A 125 -13.18 1.22 -4.23
N GLN A 126 -14.04 0.37 -3.67
CA GLN A 126 -15.03 -0.40 -4.46
C GLN A 126 -15.89 0.48 -5.40
N PRO A 127 -16.36 1.68 -4.99
CA PRO A 127 -17.16 2.55 -5.86
C PRO A 127 -16.36 3.32 -6.93
N VAL A 128 -15.03 3.25 -6.92
CA VAL A 128 -14.17 4.03 -7.83
C VAL A 128 -14.28 3.45 -9.24
N GLU A 129 -14.40 4.33 -10.24
CA GLU A 129 -14.48 3.94 -11.66
C GLU A 129 -13.13 4.11 -12.39
N GLY A 130 -13.08 3.70 -13.67
CA GLY A 130 -11.95 3.97 -14.55
C GLY A 130 -10.77 3.02 -14.38
N VAL A 131 -9.55 3.57 -14.47
CA VAL A 131 -8.31 2.76 -14.39
C VAL A 131 -8.11 2.21 -12.99
N ALA A 132 -8.37 3.01 -11.95
CA ALA A 132 -8.27 2.57 -10.56
C ALA A 132 -9.14 1.35 -10.26
N ALA A 133 -10.38 1.32 -10.76
CA ALA A 133 -11.32 0.20 -10.57
C ALA A 133 -10.77 -1.15 -11.03
N LYS A 134 -9.98 -1.17 -12.11
CA LYS A 134 -9.41 -2.40 -12.68
C LYS A 134 -8.23 -2.95 -11.87
N LEU A 135 -7.66 -2.12 -11.01
CA LEU A 135 -6.40 -2.36 -10.33
C LEU A 135 -6.58 -2.66 -8.84
N VAL A 136 -7.79 -2.45 -8.32
CA VAL A 136 -8.14 -2.90 -6.98
C VAL A 136 -8.75 -4.30 -7.08
N PRO A 137 -8.24 -5.30 -6.34
CA PRO A 137 -8.91 -6.60 -6.21
C PRO A 137 -10.39 -6.42 -5.80
N GLU A 138 -11.27 -7.29 -6.30
CA GLU A 138 -12.65 -7.31 -5.80
C GLU A 138 -12.66 -7.62 -4.30
N TYR A 139 -13.45 -6.86 -3.53
CA TYR A 139 -13.56 -7.01 -2.10
C TYR A 139 -14.90 -7.63 -1.72
N PHE A 140 -14.85 -8.82 -1.11
CA PHE A 140 -16.01 -9.58 -0.68
C PHE A 140 -16.41 -9.28 0.77
N GLY A 141 -15.82 -8.26 1.39
CA GLY A 141 -16.16 -7.80 2.74
C GLY A 141 -15.18 -8.21 3.83
N ALA A 142 -15.47 -7.72 5.02
CA ALA A 142 -14.82 -8.04 6.29
C ALA A 142 -15.58 -9.17 6.98
N TRP A 143 -14.83 -10.16 7.47
CA TRP A 143 -15.36 -11.39 8.02
C TRP A 143 -14.67 -11.76 9.32
N THR A 144 -15.39 -12.44 10.20
CA THR A 144 -14.85 -12.96 11.45
C THR A 144 -15.29 -14.39 11.72
N PHE A 145 -14.47 -15.14 12.45
CA PHE A 145 -14.76 -16.49 12.92
C PHE A 145 -14.07 -16.75 14.26
N ALA A 146 -14.61 -17.70 15.01
CA ALA A 146 -14.03 -18.16 16.25
C ALA A 146 -13.04 -19.30 16.00
N LEU A 147 -11.90 -19.24 16.67
CA LEU A 147 -10.94 -20.35 16.77
C LEU A 147 -10.88 -20.87 18.20
N ASP A 148 -10.87 -22.19 18.33
CA ASP A 148 -10.58 -22.84 19.59
C ASP A 148 -9.12 -22.58 19.99
N THR A 149 -8.91 -22.35 21.29
CA THR A 149 -7.57 -22.13 21.86
C THR A 149 -7.14 -23.34 22.70
N ASN A 150 -5.86 -23.38 23.08
CA ASN A 150 -5.33 -24.31 24.08
C ASN A 150 -5.86 -24.03 25.50
N HIS A 151 -6.57 -22.91 25.73
CA HIS A 151 -7.25 -22.62 26.99
C HIS A 151 -8.68 -23.17 26.96
N PRO A 152 -9.03 -24.16 27.81
CA PRO A 152 -10.33 -24.81 27.79
C PRO A 152 -11.50 -23.82 27.92
N GLY A 153 -12.48 -23.94 27.03
CA GLY A 153 -13.67 -23.10 27.02
C GLY A 153 -13.44 -21.67 26.54
N ARG A 154 -12.24 -21.34 26.04
CA ARG A 154 -11.93 -20.04 25.45
C ARG A 154 -11.73 -20.14 23.96
N GLN A 155 -12.35 -19.22 23.25
CA GLN A 155 -12.19 -19.01 21.81
C GLN A 155 -11.53 -17.67 21.54
N ARG A 156 -10.78 -17.60 20.44
CA ARG A 156 -10.20 -16.38 19.90
C ARG A 156 -10.96 -16.00 18.65
N TRP A 157 -11.49 -14.78 18.61
CA TRP A 157 -12.03 -14.21 17.38
C TRP A 157 -10.90 -13.79 16.45
N VAL A 158 -11.02 -14.20 15.19
CA VAL A 158 -10.10 -13.81 14.12
C VAL A 158 -10.86 -12.96 13.12
N ARG A 159 -10.20 -11.89 12.67
CA ARG A 159 -10.69 -11.01 11.61
C ARG A 159 -9.99 -11.35 10.31
N MET A 160 -10.73 -11.22 9.23
CA MET A 160 -10.30 -11.57 7.88
C MET A 160 -10.93 -10.59 6.90
N ILE A 161 -10.18 -10.24 5.86
CA ILE A 161 -10.71 -9.63 4.65
C ILE A 161 -10.79 -10.72 3.57
N LEU A 162 -11.90 -10.77 2.84
CA LEU A 162 -12.01 -11.64 1.67
C LEU A 162 -11.84 -10.81 0.41
N LEU A 163 -10.87 -11.22 -0.42
CA LEU A 163 -10.51 -10.56 -1.67
C LEU A 163 -10.56 -11.55 -2.84
N GLU A 164 -10.64 -11.02 -4.05
CA GLU A 164 -10.42 -11.75 -5.29
C GLU A 164 -9.11 -12.53 -5.23
N LEU A 165 -9.17 -13.83 -5.53
CA LEU A 165 -7.96 -14.65 -5.61
C LEU A 165 -7.19 -14.30 -6.89
N LEU A 166 -6.16 -13.50 -6.73
CA LEU A 166 -5.22 -13.18 -7.80
C LEU A 166 -4.16 -14.27 -7.91
N ALA A 167 -4.37 -15.23 -8.82
CA ALA A 167 -3.45 -16.34 -9.06
C ALA A 167 -2.19 -15.95 -9.84
N ARG A 168 -1.54 -14.82 -9.50
CA ARG A 168 -0.47 -14.20 -10.29
C ARG A 168 0.78 -13.89 -9.48
N GLU A 169 1.85 -13.61 -10.19
CA GLU A 169 3.15 -13.21 -9.63
C GLU A 169 3.17 -11.70 -9.40
N THR A 170 3.88 -11.23 -8.39
CA THR A 170 4.23 -9.80 -8.31
C THR A 170 5.36 -9.42 -9.25
N ILE A 171 5.56 -8.12 -9.40
CA ILE A 171 6.80 -7.55 -9.93
C ILE A 171 7.99 -8.07 -9.10
N LEU A 172 7.91 -8.08 -7.77
CA LEU A 172 8.98 -8.62 -6.93
C LEU A 172 9.23 -10.12 -7.17
N ASP A 173 8.18 -10.93 -7.35
CA ASP A 173 8.33 -12.36 -7.66
C ASP A 173 9.07 -12.55 -9.00
N LYS A 174 8.77 -11.72 -10.01
CA LYS A 174 9.50 -11.71 -11.30
C LYS A 174 10.97 -11.32 -11.11
N ILE A 175 11.24 -10.26 -10.34
CA ILE A 175 12.61 -9.82 -10.04
C ILE A 175 13.38 -10.94 -9.36
N ARG A 176 12.83 -11.57 -8.32
CA ARG A 176 13.47 -12.66 -7.58
C ARG A 176 13.79 -13.85 -8.48
N LYS A 177 12.87 -14.24 -9.37
CA LYS A 177 13.12 -15.33 -10.34
C LYS A 177 14.17 -15.00 -11.38
N ALA A 178 14.32 -13.72 -11.70
CA ALA A 178 15.36 -13.21 -12.59
C ALA A 178 16.68 -12.90 -11.86
N THR A 179 16.76 -13.05 -10.53
CA THR A 179 17.97 -12.74 -9.76
C THR A 179 18.83 -13.98 -9.60
N ASP A 180 20.09 -13.87 -10.01
CA ASP A 180 21.13 -14.88 -9.80
C ASP A 180 22.40 -14.21 -9.27
N ASP A 181 23.07 -14.80 -8.29
CA ASP A 181 24.23 -14.22 -7.59
C ASP A 181 24.06 -12.74 -7.18
N ASN A 182 22.89 -12.41 -6.59
CA ASN A 182 22.50 -11.04 -6.19
C ASN A 182 22.49 -10.02 -7.35
N LYS A 183 22.30 -10.48 -8.59
CA LYS A 183 22.20 -9.64 -9.78
C LYS A 183 20.98 -10.03 -10.62
N VAL A 184 20.20 -9.03 -11.01
CA VAL A 184 19.04 -9.24 -11.86
C VAL A 184 19.48 -9.43 -13.31
N GLN A 185 19.16 -10.59 -13.85
CA GLN A 185 19.32 -10.95 -15.26
C GLN A 185 18.18 -10.29 -16.05
N GLN A 186 18.46 -9.14 -16.65
CA GLN A 186 17.45 -8.28 -17.30
C GLN A 186 16.73 -8.93 -18.48
N ASP A 187 17.33 -9.94 -19.11
CA ASP A 187 16.78 -10.76 -20.18
C ASP A 187 15.74 -11.78 -19.71
N LEU A 188 15.72 -12.12 -18.41
CA LEU A 188 14.71 -12.98 -17.79
C LEU A 188 13.47 -12.20 -17.32
N LEU A 189 13.57 -10.86 -17.25
CA LEU A 189 12.42 -10.00 -16.99
C LEU A 189 11.54 -9.85 -18.24
N PRO A 190 10.27 -9.40 -18.09
CA PRO A 190 9.50 -8.93 -19.23
C PRO A 190 10.26 -7.86 -20.03
N ASP A 191 9.93 -7.76 -21.32
CA ASP A 191 10.55 -6.76 -22.19
C ASP A 191 10.35 -5.33 -21.63
N GLU A 192 11.28 -4.44 -21.96
CA GLU A 192 11.30 -3.07 -21.44
C GLU A 192 9.96 -2.34 -21.66
N LYS A 193 9.33 -2.52 -22.83
CA LYS A 193 8.06 -1.86 -23.13
C LYS A 193 6.96 -2.35 -22.20
N THR A 194 6.91 -3.65 -21.90
CA THR A 194 5.97 -4.23 -20.93
C THR A 194 6.23 -3.72 -19.51
N ARG A 195 7.50 -3.69 -19.08
CA ARG A 195 7.87 -3.18 -17.73
C ARG A 195 7.49 -1.72 -17.54
N LEU A 196 7.80 -0.87 -18.53
CA LEU A 196 7.48 0.56 -18.50
C LEU A 196 5.98 0.81 -18.62
N ARG A 197 5.24 -0.04 -19.35
CA ARG A 197 3.78 0.02 -19.37
C ARG A 197 3.20 -0.25 -17.98
N LEU A 198 3.64 -1.32 -17.31
CA LEU A 198 3.19 -1.65 -15.94
C LEU A 198 3.54 -0.54 -14.95
N LEU A 199 4.76 0.03 -15.04
CA LEU A 199 5.13 1.17 -14.21
C LEU A 199 4.19 2.36 -14.46
N ARG A 200 3.95 2.74 -15.73
CA ARG A 200 3.00 3.82 -16.07
C ARG A 200 1.62 3.57 -15.48
N ASP A 201 1.06 2.39 -15.75
CA ASP A 201 -0.30 2.04 -15.31
C ASP A 201 -0.39 2.10 -13.78
N THR A 202 0.69 1.70 -13.10
CA THR A 202 0.81 1.84 -11.65
C THR A 202 0.81 3.29 -11.15
N LEU A 203 1.58 4.18 -11.77
CA LEU A 203 1.60 5.59 -11.36
C LEU A 203 0.27 6.30 -11.65
N ASP A 204 -0.37 5.95 -12.77
CA ASP A 204 -1.70 6.44 -13.10
C ASP A 204 -2.74 5.97 -12.07
N ALA A 205 -2.64 4.72 -11.62
CA ALA A 205 -3.51 4.13 -10.62
C ALA A 205 -3.36 4.81 -9.26
N GLU A 206 -2.12 4.89 -8.75
CA GLU A 206 -1.83 5.52 -7.46
C GLU A 206 -2.39 6.95 -7.43
N ARG A 207 -2.23 7.70 -8.54
CA ARG A 207 -2.79 9.05 -8.64
C ARG A 207 -4.30 9.10 -8.66
N SER A 208 -4.93 8.20 -9.40
CA SER A 208 -6.40 8.16 -9.50
C SER A 208 -7.00 7.74 -8.15
N ILE A 209 -6.44 6.71 -7.50
CA ILE A 209 -6.87 6.25 -6.17
C ILE A 209 -6.70 7.35 -5.14
N TRP A 210 -5.55 8.02 -5.12
CA TRP A 210 -5.30 9.15 -4.21
C TRP A 210 -6.29 10.30 -4.42
N TRP A 211 -6.55 10.69 -5.66
CA TRP A 211 -7.36 11.87 -5.95
C TRP A 211 -8.87 11.63 -5.92
N ASP A 212 -9.31 10.50 -6.46
CA ASP A 212 -10.73 10.18 -6.66
C ASP A 212 -11.31 9.42 -5.47
N ALA A 213 -10.53 8.51 -4.88
CA ALA A 213 -10.93 7.71 -3.72
C ALA A 213 -10.45 8.31 -2.39
N GLU A 214 -9.54 9.28 -2.42
CA GLU A 214 -8.95 9.87 -1.20
C GLU A 214 -8.20 8.82 -0.35
N VAL A 215 -7.56 7.87 -1.04
CA VAL A 215 -6.74 6.80 -0.46
C VAL A 215 -5.31 6.90 -0.99
N LEU A 216 -4.33 7.08 -0.11
CA LEU A 216 -2.92 7.03 -0.49
C LEU A 216 -2.35 5.65 -0.13
N HIS A 217 -1.69 4.96 -1.05
CA HIS A 217 -1.19 3.60 -0.77
C HIS A 217 -0.03 3.58 0.26
N VAL A 218 0.82 4.62 0.30
CA VAL A 218 2.03 4.79 1.14
C VAL A 218 3.16 3.78 0.88
N ASP A 219 2.83 2.52 0.58
CA ASP A 219 3.78 1.43 0.32
C ASP A 219 3.73 0.95 -1.13
N LEU A 220 3.91 1.87 -2.08
CA LEU A 220 3.93 1.51 -3.50
C LEU A 220 5.25 0.79 -3.86
N SER A 221 5.33 -0.49 -3.52
CA SER A 221 6.49 -1.35 -3.70
C SER A 221 6.21 -2.45 -4.73
N PRO A 222 7.21 -2.98 -5.46
CA PRO A 222 7.03 -4.11 -6.38
C PRO A 222 6.37 -5.35 -5.78
N ARG A 223 6.43 -5.52 -4.45
CA ARG A 223 5.77 -6.61 -3.73
C ARG A 223 4.24 -6.48 -3.65
N ASN A 224 3.73 -5.27 -3.90
CA ASN A 224 2.31 -4.93 -3.84
C ASN A 224 1.71 -4.78 -5.24
N VAL A 225 2.46 -5.05 -6.31
CA VAL A 225 1.99 -4.92 -7.69
C VAL A 225 2.01 -6.26 -8.42
N MET A 226 0.84 -6.75 -8.80
CA MET A 226 0.68 -8.01 -9.53
C MET A 226 0.96 -7.85 -11.03
N VAL A 227 1.67 -8.80 -11.64
CA VAL A 227 1.97 -8.80 -13.08
C VAL A 227 0.85 -9.50 -13.85
N GLU A 228 0.15 -8.72 -14.67
CA GLU A 228 -0.83 -9.09 -15.71
C GLU A 228 -2.28 -9.49 -15.31
N PRO A 229 -3.26 -9.15 -16.18
CA PRO A 229 -3.13 -8.24 -17.33
C PRO A 229 -3.05 -6.76 -16.92
N ASP A 230 -3.55 -6.39 -15.74
CA ASP A 230 -3.84 -4.98 -15.44
C ASP A 230 -2.93 -4.34 -14.37
N GLY A 231 -2.30 -5.06 -13.44
CA GLY A 231 -1.41 -4.41 -12.44
C GLY A 231 -2.09 -4.13 -11.10
N ARG A 232 -2.58 -5.17 -10.41
CA ARG A 232 -3.39 -4.99 -9.19
C ARG A 232 -2.58 -4.70 -7.93
N PHE A 233 -3.17 -3.96 -6.99
CA PHE A 233 -2.57 -3.45 -5.75
C PHE A 233 -3.00 -4.17 -4.46
N ASP A 234 -2.10 -4.16 -3.48
CA ASP A 234 -2.31 -4.53 -2.08
C ASP A 234 -2.29 -3.24 -1.22
N PHE A 235 -3.20 -3.08 -0.25
CA PHE A 235 -3.40 -1.80 0.47
C PHE A 235 -3.10 -1.87 1.97
N ASN A 236 -2.25 -2.80 2.39
CA ASN A 236 -1.90 -3.03 3.79
C ASN A 236 -1.33 -1.81 4.56
N GLN A 237 -0.78 -0.79 3.89
CA GLN A 237 -0.27 0.44 4.52
C GLN A 237 -0.97 1.72 4.06
N ALA A 238 -2.23 1.62 3.62
CA ALA A 238 -2.93 2.78 3.09
C ALA A 238 -3.13 3.92 4.12
N GLU A 239 -3.21 5.14 3.63
CA GLU A 239 -3.65 6.33 4.34
C GLU A 239 -5.03 6.72 3.81
N LEU A 240 -5.99 6.90 4.71
CA LEU A 240 -7.39 7.15 4.36
C LEU A 240 -7.78 8.57 4.76
N PHE A 241 -7.75 9.50 3.82
CA PHE A 241 -7.94 10.92 4.13
C PHE A 241 -9.33 11.23 4.71
N ARG A 242 -10.33 10.40 4.41
CA ARG A 242 -11.66 10.47 5.03
C ARG A 242 -11.62 10.37 6.56
N PHE A 243 -10.63 9.67 7.10
CA PHE A 243 -10.47 9.44 8.54
C PHE A 243 -9.27 10.20 9.14
N GLN A 244 -8.49 10.90 8.32
CA GLN A 244 -7.38 11.71 8.79
C GLN A 244 -7.87 13.05 9.34
N LEU A 245 -7.14 13.57 10.32
CA LEU A 245 -7.35 14.94 10.81
C LEU A 245 -7.03 16.00 9.75
N ARG A 246 -6.14 15.67 8.80
CA ARG A 246 -5.77 16.57 7.71
C ARG A 246 -6.66 16.27 6.51
N PRO A 247 -7.46 17.24 6.02
CA PRO A 247 -8.28 17.01 4.86
C PRO A 247 -7.40 16.75 3.64
N HIS A 248 -7.90 15.89 2.75
CA HIS A 248 -7.32 15.69 1.43
C HIS A 248 -7.15 17.04 0.72
N SER A 249 -6.08 17.20 -0.07
CA SER A 249 -5.78 18.47 -0.73
C SER A 249 -6.89 18.97 -1.65
N LYS A 250 -7.75 18.07 -2.13
CA LYS A 250 -8.92 18.36 -2.97
C LYS A 250 -10.02 19.16 -2.26
N HIS A 251 -10.04 19.14 -0.92
CA HIS A 251 -11.09 19.80 -0.11
C HIS A 251 -10.62 21.10 0.54
N ARG A 252 -9.42 21.57 0.21
CA ARG A 252 -8.93 22.86 0.69
C ARG A 252 -9.62 24.00 -0.06
N GLU A 253 -9.74 25.17 0.58
CA GLU A 253 -10.35 26.35 -0.06
C GLU A 253 -9.58 26.78 -1.33
N ASP A 254 -8.27 26.56 -1.35
CA ASP A 254 -7.35 26.79 -2.47
C ASP A 254 -7.08 25.53 -3.31
N ALA A 255 -7.93 24.50 -3.18
CA ALA A 255 -7.71 23.23 -3.84
C ALA A 255 -7.72 23.37 -5.37
N ASP A 256 -6.66 22.86 -5.97
CA ASP A 256 -6.64 22.62 -7.40
C ASP A 256 -7.77 21.64 -7.81
N PRO A 257 -8.43 21.83 -8.97
CA PRO A 257 -9.52 20.96 -9.41
C PRO A 257 -9.06 19.59 -9.89
N LEU A 258 -7.74 19.40 -10.07
CA LEU A 258 -7.12 18.21 -10.65
C LEU A 258 -5.88 17.81 -9.85
N PRO A 259 -5.45 16.54 -9.89
CA PRO A 259 -4.23 16.13 -9.24
C PRO A 259 -2.99 16.68 -9.93
N LYS A 260 -1.91 16.87 -9.16
CA LYS A 260 -0.57 17.15 -9.70
C LYS A 260 -0.11 16.02 -10.61
N SER A 261 0.50 16.38 -11.75
CA SER A 261 1.05 15.43 -12.72
C SER A 261 2.02 14.43 -12.05
N PRO A 262 2.03 13.14 -12.47
CA PRO A 262 3.06 12.17 -12.09
C PRO A 262 4.49 12.68 -12.35
N ILE A 263 4.68 13.55 -13.35
CA ILE A 263 5.98 14.16 -13.67
C ILE A 263 6.60 14.82 -12.43
N GLU A 264 5.84 15.63 -11.69
CA GLU A 264 6.38 16.36 -10.54
C GLU A 264 6.69 15.43 -9.36
N ARG A 265 5.81 14.44 -9.11
CA ARG A 265 5.92 13.56 -7.95
C ARG A 265 7.07 12.58 -8.05
N TYR A 266 7.26 11.98 -9.22
CA TYR A 266 8.28 10.94 -9.43
C TYR A 266 9.51 11.50 -10.14
N TRP A 267 9.68 12.82 -10.16
CA TRP A 267 10.83 13.41 -10.83
C TRP A 267 12.14 12.94 -10.20
N PRO A 268 13.11 12.44 -10.99
CA PRO A 268 14.34 11.84 -10.46
C PRO A 268 15.24 12.81 -9.69
N TYR A 269 14.94 14.11 -9.74
CA TYR A 269 15.72 15.17 -9.09
C TYR A 269 14.94 15.95 -8.03
N SER A 270 13.71 15.53 -7.69
CA SER A 270 12.93 16.21 -6.66
C SER A 270 13.46 15.87 -5.27
N PRO A 271 13.74 16.85 -4.39
CA PRO A 271 14.03 16.59 -2.99
C PRO A 271 12.88 15.81 -2.33
N GLY A 272 13.18 14.69 -1.68
CA GLY A 272 12.19 13.86 -0.98
C GLY A 272 11.22 13.09 -1.89
N GLY A 273 11.37 13.18 -3.22
CA GLY A 273 10.66 12.29 -4.13
C GLY A 273 11.23 10.89 -4.01
N GLY A 274 10.40 9.92 -3.66
CA GLY A 274 10.77 8.50 -3.72
C GLY A 274 11.08 8.14 -5.17
N THR A 275 12.35 8.18 -5.55
CA THR A 275 12.74 7.85 -6.91
C THR A 275 12.79 6.34 -7.06
N PHE A 276 12.13 5.80 -8.07
CA PHE A 276 12.27 4.40 -8.51
C PHE A 276 13.71 4.01 -8.87
N THR A 277 14.61 4.99 -8.93
CA THR A 277 16.03 4.85 -9.25
C THR A 277 16.94 4.81 -8.02
N TYR A 278 16.39 4.88 -6.80
CA TYR A 278 17.23 4.73 -5.61
C TYR A 278 17.71 3.28 -5.54
N ARG A 279 19.02 3.06 -5.54
CA ARG A 279 19.63 1.72 -5.73
C ARG A 279 19.21 0.68 -4.68
N TYR A 280 18.71 1.13 -3.53
CA TYR A 280 18.25 0.26 -2.46
C TYR A 280 16.73 0.02 -2.50
N GLU A 281 15.99 0.67 -3.40
CA GLU A 281 14.58 0.41 -3.61
C GLU A 281 14.40 -0.80 -4.55
N PRO A 282 13.45 -1.71 -4.26
CA PRO A 282 13.21 -2.86 -5.12
C PRO A 282 12.78 -2.49 -6.56
N TRP A 283 12.34 -1.24 -6.79
CA TRP A 283 12.04 -0.73 -8.12
C TRP A 283 13.27 -0.54 -9.01
N ALA A 284 14.46 -0.36 -8.42
CA ALA A 284 15.70 -0.16 -9.17
C ALA A 284 16.02 -1.35 -10.09
N ASP A 285 15.63 -2.55 -9.64
CA ASP A 285 15.79 -3.81 -10.37
C ASP A 285 14.76 -3.98 -11.50
N TRP A 286 13.63 -3.26 -11.43
CA TRP A 286 12.57 -3.30 -12.43
C TRP A 286 12.76 -2.31 -13.57
N VAL A 287 13.36 -1.15 -13.31
CA VAL A 287 13.54 -0.10 -14.31
C VAL A 287 14.72 -0.40 -15.26
N PRO A 288 14.80 0.26 -16.43
CA PRO A 288 15.97 0.13 -17.30
C PRO A 288 17.25 0.50 -16.54
N PRO A 289 18.33 -0.32 -16.59
CA PRO A 289 19.57 -0.04 -15.84
C PRO A 289 20.16 1.34 -16.13
N GLY A 290 20.01 1.83 -17.37
CA GLY A 290 20.48 3.15 -17.77
C GLY A 290 19.83 4.32 -17.02
N TRP A 291 18.68 4.12 -16.36
CA TRP A 291 18.06 5.15 -15.51
C TRP A 291 18.79 5.33 -14.18
N LEU A 292 19.44 4.27 -13.68
CA LEU A 292 20.21 4.32 -12.42
C LEU A 292 21.52 5.11 -12.58
N GLU A 293 22.03 5.17 -13.80
CA GLU A 293 23.24 5.91 -14.17
C GLU A 293 22.91 7.33 -14.66
N ASP A 294 21.76 7.50 -15.32
CA ASP A 294 21.35 8.72 -15.97
C ASP A 294 19.85 8.98 -15.75
N GLY A 295 19.57 9.76 -14.70
CA GLY A 295 18.21 10.21 -14.37
C GLY A 295 17.53 11.00 -15.48
N GLU A 296 18.27 11.55 -16.47
CA GLU A 296 17.64 12.27 -17.58
C GLU A 296 16.81 11.34 -18.44
N ARG A 297 17.19 10.06 -18.54
CA ARG A 297 16.41 9.06 -19.28
C ARG A 297 15.05 8.79 -18.64
N MET A 298 15.01 8.73 -17.32
CA MET A 298 13.76 8.64 -16.57
C MET A 298 12.92 9.90 -16.74
N ALA A 299 13.55 11.09 -16.65
CA ALA A 299 12.89 12.36 -16.87
C ALA A 299 12.28 12.44 -18.29
N GLU A 300 13.05 12.07 -19.33
CA GLU A 300 12.57 12.00 -20.70
C GLU A 300 11.39 11.02 -20.86
N TRP A 301 11.42 9.89 -20.16
CA TRP A 301 10.31 8.95 -20.15
C TRP A 301 9.06 9.51 -19.47
N LEU A 302 9.18 10.15 -18.29
CA LEU A 302 8.08 10.81 -17.60
C LEU A 302 7.46 11.88 -18.50
N LEU A 303 8.29 12.74 -19.09
CA LEU A 303 7.83 13.75 -20.03
C LEU A 303 7.14 13.10 -21.22
N LYS A 304 7.74 12.10 -21.87
CA LYS A 304 7.11 11.44 -23.03
C LYS A 304 5.77 10.78 -22.69
N THR A 305 5.64 10.25 -21.48
CA THR A 305 4.47 9.48 -21.05
C THR A 305 3.31 10.38 -20.64
N TRP A 306 3.59 11.54 -20.01
CA TRP A 306 2.58 12.45 -19.49
C TRP A 306 2.62 13.87 -20.09
N LYS A 307 3.43 14.15 -21.13
CA LYS A 307 3.47 15.48 -21.79
C LYS A 307 2.16 15.82 -22.48
N ASP A 308 1.55 14.83 -23.13
CA ASP A 308 0.32 14.98 -23.91
C ASP A 308 -0.85 14.67 -22.98
N VAL A 309 -0.84 15.29 -21.79
CA VAL A 309 -1.85 15.12 -20.75
C VAL A 309 -3.21 15.12 -21.44
N THR A 310 -3.98 14.04 -21.28
CA THR A 310 -5.39 14.04 -21.67
C THR A 310 -6.00 15.32 -21.08
N PRO A 311 -6.42 16.30 -21.90
CA PRO A 311 -6.81 17.60 -21.38
C PRO A 311 -7.82 17.41 -20.25
N GLY A 312 -7.51 17.95 -19.07
CA GLY A 312 -8.34 17.80 -17.88
C GLY A 312 -8.05 16.59 -16.98
N LYS A 313 -6.96 15.81 -17.19
CA LYS A 313 -6.58 14.71 -16.28
C LYS A 313 -5.66 15.14 -15.14
N TYR A 314 -4.70 16.02 -15.41
CA TYR A 314 -3.73 16.53 -14.43
C TYR A 314 -3.58 18.04 -14.55
N LEU A 315 -3.11 18.66 -13.47
CA LEU A 315 -2.69 20.05 -13.51
C LEU A 315 -1.48 20.25 -14.43
N PRO A 316 -1.34 21.45 -15.02
CA PRO A 316 -0.08 21.87 -15.62
C PRO A 316 1.05 21.83 -14.59
N LEU A 317 2.27 21.72 -15.08
CA LEU A 317 3.46 21.78 -14.23
C LEU A 317 3.55 23.16 -13.55
N THR A 318 3.85 23.14 -12.26
CA THR A 318 3.95 24.30 -11.38
C THR A 318 5.18 25.12 -11.70
N ASN A 319 5.11 26.43 -11.45
CA ASN A 319 6.27 27.31 -11.57
C ASN A 319 7.38 26.93 -10.59
N HIS A 320 7.03 26.40 -9.40
CA HIS A 320 8.01 25.89 -8.46
C HIS A 320 8.82 24.74 -9.05
N PHE A 321 8.15 23.75 -9.66
CA PHE A 321 8.80 22.66 -10.36
C PHE A 321 9.66 23.20 -11.52
N LEU A 322 9.07 23.94 -12.46
CA LEU A 322 9.76 24.39 -13.67
C LEU A 322 10.99 25.28 -13.39
N ASN A 323 10.99 26.03 -12.28
CA ASN A 323 12.10 26.90 -11.89
C ASN A 323 13.03 26.28 -10.84
N HIS A 324 12.88 25.00 -10.50
CA HIS A 324 13.71 24.36 -9.50
C HIS A 324 15.18 24.34 -9.94
N SER A 325 16.10 24.73 -9.05
CA SER A 325 17.53 24.86 -9.37
C SER A 325 18.17 23.56 -9.86
N ALA A 326 17.66 22.41 -9.39
CA ALA A 326 18.08 21.09 -9.86
C ALA A 326 17.80 20.84 -11.37
N HIS A 327 17.06 21.71 -12.05
CA HIS A 327 16.88 21.66 -13.51
C HIS A 327 17.90 22.50 -14.28
N ALA A 328 18.52 23.49 -13.65
CA ALA A 328 19.44 24.43 -14.31
C ALA A 328 20.75 23.77 -14.79
N GLU A 329 21.14 22.66 -14.17
CA GLU A 329 22.37 21.91 -14.50
C GLU A 329 22.13 20.77 -15.51
N ARG A 330 20.95 20.71 -16.16
CA ARG A 330 20.56 19.58 -17.02
C ARG A 330 20.79 19.83 -18.50
N SER A 331 20.67 18.78 -19.31
CA SER A 331 20.83 18.91 -20.75
C SER A 331 19.89 19.97 -21.33
N LYS A 332 20.41 20.76 -22.26
CA LYS A 332 19.64 21.79 -22.98
C LYS A 332 18.35 21.24 -23.60
N LYS A 333 18.35 19.95 -23.95
CA LYS A 333 17.20 19.22 -24.50
C LYS A 333 16.08 19.06 -23.46
N LEU A 334 16.41 18.67 -22.24
CA LEU A 334 15.42 18.52 -21.16
C LEU A 334 14.83 19.90 -20.79
N GLN A 335 15.68 20.91 -20.67
CA GLN A 335 15.26 22.28 -20.38
C GLN A 335 14.33 22.84 -21.48
N ALA A 336 14.69 22.68 -22.75
CA ALA A 336 13.84 23.10 -23.87
C ALA A 336 12.51 22.32 -23.94
N THR A 337 12.46 21.10 -23.41
CA THR A 337 11.21 20.33 -23.34
C THR A 337 10.32 20.85 -22.22
N LEU A 338 10.89 21.12 -21.03
CA LEU A 338 10.17 21.72 -19.90
C LEU A 338 9.60 23.10 -20.25
N GLU A 339 10.35 23.93 -20.96
CA GLU A 339 9.89 25.25 -21.42
C GLU A 339 8.68 25.17 -22.36
N LYS A 340 8.54 24.08 -23.13
CA LYS A 340 7.43 23.87 -24.08
C LYS A 340 6.16 23.34 -23.44
N LEU A 341 6.23 22.72 -22.26
CA LEU A 341 5.08 22.05 -21.63
C LEU A 341 4.06 23.00 -20.99
N GLY A 342 4.23 24.31 -21.19
CA GLY A 342 3.33 25.33 -20.69
C GLY A 342 3.55 25.60 -19.21
N ARG A 343 3.62 26.88 -18.86
CA ARG A 343 3.58 27.35 -17.47
C ARG A 343 2.13 27.59 -17.09
N LYS A 344 1.71 27.29 -15.85
CA LYS A 344 0.53 27.97 -15.29
C LYS A 344 0.80 29.49 -15.41
N PRO A 345 -0.11 30.27 -16.00
CA PRO A 345 0.11 31.71 -16.10
C PRO A 345 0.16 32.32 -14.70
N ALA A 346 1.12 33.21 -14.47
CA ALA A 346 1.51 33.69 -13.13
C ALA A 346 0.42 34.50 -12.39
N HIS A 347 -0.72 34.82 -13.02
CA HIS A 347 -1.75 35.69 -12.44
C HIS A 347 -2.65 35.01 -11.40
N GLU A 348 -2.50 33.70 -11.15
CA GLU A 348 -3.23 32.99 -10.07
C GLU A 348 -2.40 32.85 -8.77
N LEU A 349 -1.17 33.35 -8.72
CA LEU A 349 -0.32 33.31 -7.51
C LEU A 349 -0.22 34.66 -6.77
N ALA A 350 -0.83 35.72 -7.31
CA ALA A 350 -0.76 37.07 -6.73
C ALA A 350 -1.92 37.40 -5.77
N ASP A 351 -2.92 36.52 -5.64
CA ASP A 351 -4.08 36.69 -4.75
C ASP A 351 -4.03 35.74 -3.53
N MET A 352 -2.84 35.19 -3.20
CA MET A 352 -2.62 34.26 -2.08
C MET A 352 -1.47 34.70 -1.15
N ASP A 353 -1.31 36.01 -0.92
CA ASP A 353 -0.54 36.57 0.21
C ASP A 353 -1.44 37.48 1.07
#